data_AF-A9QW17-F1
#
_entry.id   AF-A9QW17-F1
#
_cell.length_a   1.000
_cell.length_b   1.000
_cell.length_c   1.000
_cell.angle_alpha   90.00
_cell.angle_beta   90.00
_cell.angle_gamma   90.00
#
_symmetry.space_group_name_H-M   'P 1'
#
loop_
_entity.id
_entity.type
_entity.pdbx_description
1 polymer ?
#
loop_
_entity_poly.entity_id
_entity_poly.type
_entity_poly.pdbx_seq_one_letter_code
_entity_poly.pdbx_strand_id
1 'polypeptide(L)'
;RVWAIACFAPQRTVREDALRNFTQQLQKISNDAGMPIIGQPCFCKYATGPDQVEPMFRYLKSTFQSLQLVVVVLPGKTPVYAEVKRVGDTVLGMATQCVQAKNVNKTSPQTLSNLCLKINVKLGGINSILVPSIRPRIFNEPVIFLGADVTHPPAGDN
;
A
#
# COMPACT_ATOMS: atom_id res chain seq x y z
N ARG A 1 7.94 -13.26 -0.44
CA ARG A 1 6.98 -12.33 -1.06
C ARG A 1 7.78 -11.20 -1.69
N VAL A 2 7.65 -10.94 -2.99
CA VAL A 2 8.48 -9.94 -3.69
C VAL A 2 7.78 -8.58 -3.60
N TRP A 3 8.50 -7.56 -3.15
CA TRP A 3 7.96 -6.22 -2.92
C TRP A 3 9.04 -5.17 -3.19
N ALA A 4 8.61 -3.94 -3.49
CA ALA A 4 9.48 -2.82 -3.84
C ALA A 4 9.12 -1.56 -3.04
N ILE A 5 10.08 -0.64 -2.93
CA ILE A 5 9.90 0.71 -2.40
C ILE A 5 10.20 1.73 -3.51
N ALA A 6 9.25 2.63 -3.77
CA ALA A 6 9.44 3.80 -4.60
C ALA A 6 9.31 5.07 -3.73
N CYS A 7 10.41 5.80 -3.55
CA CYS A 7 10.42 6.98 -2.69
C CYS A 7 10.33 8.28 -3.52
N PHE A 8 9.17 8.91 -3.52
CA PHE A 8 8.93 10.22 -4.15
C PHE A 8 9.16 11.40 -3.20
N ALA A 9 9.55 11.12 -1.95
CA ALA A 9 10.04 12.15 -1.04
C ALA A 9 11.51 12.44 -1.33
N PRO A 10 11.96 13.72 -1.27
CA PRO A 10 13.37 14.06 -1.44
C PRO A 10 14.27 13.29 -0.48
N GLN A 11 15.43 12.83 -0.94
CA GLN A 11 16.38 12.04 -0.14
C GLN A 11 16.85 12.78 1.13
N ARG A 12 16.92 14.12 1.08
CA ARG A 12 17.21 14.96 2.25
C ARG A 12 16.12 14.87 3.34
N THR A 13 14.88 14.61 2.94
CA THR A 13 13.71 14.51 3.82
C THR A 13 13.52 13.09 4.32
N VAL A 14 13.71 12.09 3.47
CA VAL A 14 13.66 10.67 3.82
C VAL A 14 14.98 10.04 3.41
N ARG A 15 15.89 9.90 4.38
CA ARG A 15 17.20 9.30 4.16
C ARG A 15 17.10 7.78 3.99
N GLU A 16 18.13 7.17 3.42
CA GLU A 16 18.16 5.72 3.24
C GLU A 16 18.06 4.96 4.57
N ASP A 17 18.67 5.48 5.63
CA ASP A 17 18.60 4.86 6.96
C ASP A 17 17.18 4.89 7.53
N ALA A 18 16.39 5.94 7.21
CA ALA A 18 14.98 5.99 7.56
C ALA A 18 14.17 4.93 6.80
N LEU A 19 14.47 4.70 5.51
CA LEU A 19 13.85 3.63 4.72
C LEU A 19 14.23 2.24 5.25
N ARG A 20 15.50 2.04 5.65
CA ARG A 20 15.96 0.79 6.25
C ARG A 20 15.27 0.53 7.60
N ASN A 21 15.23 1.52 8.49
CA ASN A 21 14.55 1.39 9.77
C ASN A 21 13.04 1.14 9.59
N PHE A 22 12.37 1.91 8.73
CA PHE A 22 10.97 1.68 8.38
C PHE A 22 10.72 0.25 7.89
N THR A 23 11.60 -0.27 7.02
CA THR A 23 11.52 -1.63 6.51
C THR A 23 11.61 -2.65 7.64
N GLN A 24 12.59 -2.53 8.53
CA GLN A 24 12.77 -3.45 9.67
C GLN A 24 11.57 -3.43 10.61
N GLN A 25 11.06 -2.24 10.95
CA GLN A 25 9.89 -2.11 11.83
C GLN A 25 8.62 -2.65 11.17
N LEU A 26 8.42 -2.38 9.88
CA LEU A 26 7.28 -2.92 9.12
C LEU A 26 7.34 -4.45 9.05
N GLN A 27 8.51 -5.03 8.79
CA GLN A 27 8.70 -6.48 8.76
C GLN A 27 8.36 -7.10 10.12
N LYS A 28 8.86 -6.53 11.22
CA LYS A 28 8.55 -6.99 12.58
C LYS A 28 7.04 -7.01 12.83
N ILE A 29 6.36 -5.88 12.63
CA ILE A 29 4.92 -5.77 12.87
C ILE A 29 4.11 -6.67 11.92
N SER A 30 4.54 -6.81 10.67
CA SER A 30 3.87 -7.70 9.70
C SER A 30 3.96 -9.17 10.10
N ASN A 31 5.09 -9.57 10.70
CA ASN A 31 5.29 -10.92 11.20
C ASN A 31 4.38 -11.18 12.42
N ASP A 32 4.33 -10.23 13.35
CA ASP A 32 3.46 -10.31 14.54
C ASP A 32 1.97 -10.36 14.15
N ALA A 33 1.59 -9.72 13.05
CA ALA A 33 0.24 -9.74 12.49
C ALA A 33 -0.10 -10.98 11.64
N GLY A 34 0.81 -11.97 11.51
CA GLY A 34 0.58 -13.19 10.74
C GLY A 34 0.64 -13.00 9.22
N MET A 35 1.23 -11.90 8.74
CA MET A 35 1.35 -11.57 7.32
C MET A 35 2.80 -11.24 6.94
N PRO A 36 3.72 -12.21 7.06
CA PRO A 36 5.15 -11.94 7.05
C PRO A 36 5.61 -11.31 5.72
N ILE A 37 6.15 -10.10 5.81
CA ILE A 37 6.94 -9.48 4.75
C ILE A 37 8.38 -9.96 4.91
N ILE A 38 8.80 -10.88 4.05
CA ILE A 38 10.09 -11.56 4.15
C ILE A 38 11.08 -10.94 3.17
N GLY A 39 12.31 -10.72 3.64
CA GLY A 39 13.42 -10.26 2.81
C GLY A 39 13.37 -8.76 2.50
N GLN A 40 14.52 -8.24 2.06
CA GLN A 40 14.64 -6.84 1.63
C GLN A 40 13.81 -6.59 0.37
N PRO A 41 13.38 -5.33 0.13
CA PRO A 41 12.68 -5.00 -1.11
C PRO A 41 13.59 -5.29 -2.31
N CYS A 42 13.05 -5.87 -3.38
CA CYS A 42 13.80 -6.19 -4.59
C CYS A 42 14.24 -4.92 -5.36
N PHE A 43 13.61 -3.79 -5.04
CA PHE A 43 13.91 -2.49 -5.60
C PHE A 43 13.64 -1.41 -4.54
N CYS A 44 14.57 -0.47 -4.39
CA CYS A 44 14.42 0.70 -3.54
C CYS A 44 15.11 1.89 -4.21
N LYS A 45 14.33 2.80 -4.80
CA LYS A 45 14.87 3.99 -5.49
C LYS A 45 14.07 5.24 -5.19
N TYR A 46 14.75 6.37 -5.31
CA TYR A 46 14.16 7.69 -5.28
C TYR A 46 13.69 8.10 -6.68
N ALA A 47 12.58 8.82 -6.74
CA ALA A 47 12.10 9.50 -7.94
C ALA A 47 11.47 10.84 -7.55
N THR A 48 11.27 11.71 -8.54
CA THR A 48 10.64 13.01 -8.33
C THR A 48 9.65 13.26 -9.44
N GLY A 49 8.47 13.79 -9.11
CA GLY A 49 7.44 14.14 -10.09
C GLY A 49 6.51 12.97 -10.46
N PRO A 50 5.29 13.28 -10.93
CA PRO A 50 4.30 12.27 -11.33
C PRO A 50 4.68 11.55 -12.63
N ASP A 51 5.42 12.23 -13.51
CA ASP A 51 5.93 11.72 -14.79
C ASP A 51 6.82 10.47 -14.64
N GLN A 52 7.46 10.30 -13.48
CA GLN A 52 8.31 9.15 -13.19
C GLN A 52 7.54 7.91 -12.70
N VAL A 53 6.25 8.03 -12.37
CA VAL A 53 5.45 6.92 -11.82
C VAL A 53 5.27 5.81 -12.84
N GLU A 54 4.74 6.14 -14.02
CA GLU A 54 4.41 5.14 -15.04
C GLU A 54 5.64 4.40 -15.58
N PRO A 55 6.75 5.08 -15.98
CA PRO A 55 7.96 4.41 -16.43
C PRO A 55 8.54 3.49 -15.35
N MET A 56 8.59 3.94 -14.09
CA MET A 56 9.09 3.12 -12.99
C MET A 56 8.22 1.89 -12.75
N PHE A 57 6.90 2.03 -12.76
CA PHE A 57 6.01 0.88 -12.52
C PHE A 57 6.04 -0.11 -13.68
N ARG A 58 6.13 0.37 -14.93
CA ARG A 58 6.34 -0.51 -16.09
C ARG A 58 7.63 -1.32 -15.97
N TYR A 59 8.73 -0.65 -15.59
CA TYR A 59 10.00 -1.32 -15.32
C TYR A 59 9.89 -2.37 -14.20
N LEU A 60 9.24 -2.02 -13.08
CA LEU A 60 9.04 -2.93 -11.96
C LEU A 60 8.24 -4.17 -12.38
N LYS A 61 7.16 -3.98 -13.14
CA LYS A 61 6.29 -5.07 -13.62
C LYS A 61 7.00 -5.99 -14.61
N SER A 62 7.81 -5.45 -15.53
CA SER A 62 8.54 -6.27 -16.51
C SER A 62 9.75 -6.99 -15.89
N THR A 63 10.43 -6.35 -14.93
CA THR A 63 11.67 -6.87 -14.34
C THR A 63 11.39 -7.90 -13.24
N PHE A 64 10.35 -7.67 -12.42
CA PHE A 64 10.04 -8.50 -11.26
C PHE A 64 8.69 -9.20 -11.45
N GLN A 65 8.68 -10.32 -12.18
CA GLN A 65 7.45 -11.05 -12.54
C GLN A 65 6.59 -11.46 -11.34
N SER A 66 7.19 -11.70 -10.18
CA SER A 66 6.47 -12.10 -8.96
C SER A 66 6.19 -10.94 -8.00
N LEU A 67 6.34 -9.68 -8.45
CA LEU A 67 6.13 -8.50 -7.62
C LEU A 67 4.67 -8.41 -7.14
N GLN A 68 4.50 -8.40 -5.83
CA GLN A 68 3.19 -8.40 -5.19
C GLN A 68 2.77 -7.00 -4.71
N LEU A 69 3.73 -6.15 -4.33
CA LEU A 69 3.44 -4.87 -3.70
C LEU A 69 4.50 -3.82 -4.05
N VAL A 70 4.05 -2.59 -4.33
CA VAL A 70 4.89 -1.39 -4.34
C VAL A 70 4.50 -0.48 -3.19
N VAL A 71 5.41 -0.31 -2.23
CA VAL A 71 5.27 0.69 -1.16
C VAL A 71 5.77 2.02 -1.70
N VAL A 72 4.91 3.04 -1.69
CA VAL A 72 5.22 4.35 -2.27
C VAL A 72 5.34 5.39 -1.17
N VAL A 73 6.52 5.98 -0.99
CA VAL A 73 6.75 7.03 0.00
C VAL A 73 6.50 8.39 -0.62
N LEU A 74 5.59 9.18 -0.03
CA LEU A 74 5.19 10.49 -0.54
C LEU A 74 5.57 11.60 0.45
N PRO A 75 6.01 12.79 -0.02
CA PRO A 75 6.42 13.89 0.86
C PRO A 75 5.25 14.54 1.63
N GLY A 76 4.01 14.29 1.22
CA GLY A 76 2.81 14.93 1.78
C GLY A 76 1.66 14.89 0.79
N LYS A 77 0.87 15.97 0.71
CA LYS A 77 -0.11 16.17 -0.37
C LYS A 77 0.63 16.46 -1.67
N THR A 78 0.40 15.66 -2.70
CA THR A 78 1.12 15.74 -3.98
C THR A 78 0.28 15.14 -5.11
N PRO A 79 0.36 15.67 -6.34
CA PRO A 79 -0.29 15.06 -7.51
C PRO A 79 0.20 13.64 -7.79
N VAL A 80 1.40 13.28 -7.31
CA VAL A 80 1.98 11.92 -7.45
C VAL A 80 1.05 10.86 -6.88
N TYR A 81 0.28 11.17 -5.81
CA TYR A 81 -0.67 10.20 -5.25
C TYR A 81 -1.73 9.77 -6.26
N ALA A 82 -2.34 10.73 -6.95
CA ALA A 82 -3.37 10.45 -7.94
C ALA A 82 -2.79 9.63 -9.11
N GLU A 83 -1.58 9.98 -9.54
CA GLU A 83 -0.91 9.28 -10.63
C GLU A 83 -0.52 7.85 -10.26
N VAL A 84 -0.02 7.62 -9.04
CA VAL A 84 0.24 6.27 -8.50
C VAL A 84 -1.02 5.43 -8.50
N LYS A 85 -2.17 6.03 -8.16
CA LYS A 85 -3.46 5.34 -8.13
C LYS A 85 -3.97 5.06 -9.52
N ARG A 86 -3.90 6.02 -10.44
CA ARG A 86 -4.22 5.83 -11.85
C ARG A 86 -3.40 4.69 -12.44
N VAL A 87 -2.07 4.79 -12.38
CA VAL A 87 -1.17 3.79 -12.97
C VAL A 87 -1.31 2.42 -12.30
N GLY A 88 -1.31 2.38 -10.98
CA GLY A 88 -1.40 1.14 -10.21
C GLY A 88 -2.74 0.44 -10.38
N ASP A 89 -3.85 1.16 -10.15
CA ASP A 89 -5.16 0.55 -10.03
C ASP A 89 -5.84 0.37 -11.41
N THR A 90 -5.54 1.22 -12.41
CA THR A 90 -6.22 1.16 -13.73
C THR A 90 -5.31 0.76 -14.90
N VAL A 91 -4.08 1.27 -14.98
CA VAL A 91 -3.21 1.04 -16.16
C VAL A 91 -2.48 -0.30 -16.09
N LEU A 92 -1.90 -0.62 -14.93
CA LEU A 92 -0.99 -1.77 -14.78
C LEU A 92 -1.52 -2.86 -13.86
N GLY A 93 -2.56 -2.60 -13.06
CA GLY A 93 -3.13 -3.59 -12.12
C GLY A 93 -2.12 -4.05 -11.06
N MET A 94 -1.37 -3.10 -10.48
CA MET A 94 -0.35 -3.35 -9.47
C MET A 94 -0.84 -2.90 -8.09
N ALA A 95 -0.70 -3.77 -7.08
CA ALA A 95 -1.04 -3.38 -5.72
C ALA A 95 -0.06 -2.32 -5.18
N THR A 96 -0.60 -1.18 -4.77
CA THR A 96 0.18 -0.04 -4.26
C THR A 96 -0.21 0.31 -2.82
N GLN A 97 0.78 0.56 -1.97
CA GLN A 97 0.57 1.10 -0.63
C GLN A 97 1.37 2.40 -0.43
N CYS A 98 0.66 3.53 -0.46
CA CYS A 98 1.27 4.82 -0.20
C CYS A 98 1.46 5.05 1.31
N VAL A 99 2.58 5.68 1.68
CA VAL A 99 2.89 6.10 3.06
C VAL A 99 3.49 7.51 3.02
N GLN A 100 3.13 8.36 3.99
CA GLN A 100 3.71 9.69 4.08
C GLN A 100 5.11 9.64 4.68
N ALA A 101 6.02 10.47 4.18
CA ALA A 101 7.41 10.61 4.63
C ALA A 101 7.51 10.75 6.16
N LYS A 102 6.60 11.52 6.79
CA LYS A 102 6.54 11.68 8.24
C LYS A 102 6.38 10.35 9.00
N ASN A 103 5.60 9.42 8.45
CA ASN A 103 5.33 8.10 9.05
C ASN A 103 6.47 7.10 8.76
N VAL A 104 7.30 7.37 7.75
CA VAL A 104 8.54 6.61 7.47
C VAL A 104 9.66 7.09 8.39
N ASN A 105 9.84 8.41 8.53
CA ASN A 105 10.85 9.00 9.38
C ASN A 105 10.62 8.72 10.87
N LYS A 106 9.36 8.74 11.31
CA LYS A 106 8.97 8.44 12.68
C LYS A 106 7.85 7.41 12.68
N THR A 107 8.25 6.14 12.69
CA THR A 107 7.33 5.01 12.78
C THR A 107 6.72 4.90 14.17
N SER A 108 5.43 4.55 14.25
CA SER A 108 4.81 4.07 15.48
C SER A 108 4.21 2.67 15.26
N PRO A 109 4.22 1.77 16.26
CA PRO A 109 3.65 0.43 16.13
C PRO A 109 2.19 0.47 15.65
N GLN A 110 1.39 1.40 16.18
CA GLN A 110 0.00 1.58 15.77
C GLN A 110 -0.14 1.94 14.29
N THR A 111 0.68 2.86 13.79
CA THR A 111 0.65 3.28 12.38
C THR A 111 1.05 2.12 11.46
N LEU A 112 2.07 1.36 11.84
CA LEU A 112 2.54 0.21 11.07
C LEU A 112 1.53 -0.94 11.09
N SER A 113 0.86 -1.18 12.22
CA SER A 113 -0.23 -2.17 12.32
C SER A 113 -1.38 -1.82 11.38
N ASN A 114 -1.84 -0.56 11.40
CA ASN A 114 -2.85 -0.07 10.46
C ASN A 114 -2.41 -0.18 8.99
N LEU A 115 -1.11 -0.01 8.72
CA LEU A 115 -0.54 -0.20 7.38
C LEU A 115 -0.57 -1.66 6.96
N CYS A 116 -0.23 -2.58 7.87
CA CYS A 116 -0.30 -4.03 7.66
C CYS A 116 -1.73 -4.46 7.33
N LEU A 117 -2.72 -4.01 8.08
CA LEU A 117 -4.14 -4.30 7.80
C LEU A 117 -4.56 -3.91 6.37
N LYS A 118 -4.07 -2.77 5.87
CA LYS A 118 -4.34 -2.32 4.50
C LYS A 118 -3.59 -3.13 3.45
N ILE A 119 -2.33 -3.48 3.73
CA ILE A 119 -1.51 -4.31 2.83
C ILE A 119 -2.12 -5.70 2.71
N ASN A 120 -2.55 -6.31 3.81
CA ASN A 120 -3.10 -7.67 3.82
C ASN A 120 -4.28 -7.79 2.86
N VAL A 121 -5.26 -6.89 3.00
CA VAL A 121 -6.46 -6.86 2.15
C VAL A 121 -6.12 -6.61 0.69
N LYS A 122 -5.17 -5.71 0.39
CA LYS A 122 -4.72 -5.45 -0.99
C LYS A 122 -4.05 -6.66 -1.65
N LEU A 123 -3.48 -7.55 -0.85
CA LEU A 123 -2.88 -8.80 -1.31
C LEU A 123 -3.85 -9.99 -1.23
N GLY A 124 -5.15 -9.73 -1.03
CA GLY A 124 -6.20 -10.76 -0.97
C GLY A 124 -6.33 -11.47 0.38
N GLY A 125 -5.64 -11.00 1.41
CA GLY A 125 -5.73 -11.54 2.76
C GLY A 125 -6.99 -11.10 3.51
N ILE A 126 -7.40 -11.90 4.49
CA ILE A 126 -8.52 -11.61 5.40
C ILE A 126 -7.93 -11.26 6.77
N ASN A 127 -8.24 -10.07 7.30
CA ASN A 127 -7.70 -9.62 8.59
C ASN A 127 -8.39 -10.31 9.77
N SER A 128 -9.71 -10.44 9.70
CA SER A 128 -10.53 -11.05 10.75
C SER A 128 -11.86 -11.49 10.17
N ILE A 129 -12.48 -12.45 10.84
CA ILE A 129 -13.85 -12.92 10.55
C ILE A 129 -14.69 -12.82 11.80
N LEU A 130 -16.01 -12.70 11.63
CA LEU A 130 -16.94 -12.85 12.74
C LEU A 130 -16.84 -14.27 13.30
N VAL A 131 -16.86 -14.38 14.63
CA VAL A 131 -16.79 -15.69 15.30
C VAL A 131 -17.96 -16.56 14.80
N PRO A 132 -17.73 -17.76 14.25
CA PRO A 132 -18.78 -18.51 13.57
C PRO A 132 -20.01 -18.83 14.43
N SER A 133 -19.84 -19.01 15.73
CA SER A 133 -20.90 -19.37 16.70
C SER A 133 -21.86 -18.24 17.05
N ILE A 134 -21.47 -16.97 16.83
CA ILE A 134 -22.32 -15.80 17.11
C ILE A 134 -22.99 -15.26 15.85
N ARG A 135 -22.79 -15.90 14.69
CA ARG A 135 -23.36 -15.45 13.43
C ARG A 135 -24.89 -15.64 13.44
N PRO A 136 -25.67 -14.64 13.00
CA PRO A 136 -27.11 -14.76 12.84
C PRO A 136 -27.49 -15.90 11.89
N ARG A 137 -28.73 -16.42 12.03
CA ARG A 137 -29.24 -17.54 11.21
C ARG A 137 -29.24 -17.28 9.70
N ILE A 138 -29.21 -16.01 9.28
CA ILE A 138 -29.10 -15.63 7.86
C ILE A 138 -27.85 -16.21 7.17
N PHE A 139 -26.81 -16.54 7.95
CA PHE A 139 -25.58 -17.16 7.43
C PHE A 139 -25.67 -18.68 7.25
N ASN A 140 -26.82 -19.31 7.56
CA ASN A 140 -27.00 -20.77 7.40
C ASN A 140 -27.22 -21.19 5.95
N GLU A 141 -27.61 -20.26 5.08
CA GLU A 141 -27.72 -20.43 3.64
C GLU A 141 -26.75 -19.48 2.92
N PRO A 142 -26.35 -19.77 1.66
CA PRO A 142 -25.50 -18.86 0.89
C PRO A 142 -26.12 -17.47 0.74
N VAL A 143 -25.49 -16.46 1.34
CA VAL A 143 -25.94 -15.05 1.33
C VAL A 143 -24.84 -14.15 0.78
N ILE A 144 -25.24 -13.12 0.02
CA ILE A 144 -24.35 -12.06 -0.48
C ILE A 144 -24.76 -10.70 0.12
N PHE A 145 -23.77 -9.93 0.57
CA PHE A 145 -23.98 -8.55 1.02
C PHE A 145 -23.52 -7.58 -0.08
N LEU A 146 -24.41 -6.67 -0.48
CA LEU A 146 -24.13 -5.64 -1.49
C LEU A 146 -24.21 -4.27 -0.81
N GLY A 147 -23.22 -3.41 -1.10
CA GLY A 147 -23.23 -2.01 -0.71
C GLY A 147 -23.16 -1.13 -1.96
N ALA A 148 -24.00 -0.10 -2.02
CA ALA A 148 -24.04 0.87 -3.11
C ALA A 148 -24.05 2.30 -2.54
N ASP A 149 -23.32 3.20 -3.19
CA ASP A 149 -23.20 4.61 -2.83
C ASP A 149 -23.16 5.47 -4.11
N VAL A 150 -23.69 6.70 -4.02
CA VAL A 150 -23.66 7.68 -5.11
C VAL A 150 -23.04 8.97 -4.58
N THR A 151 -21.90 9.34 -5.15
CA THR A 151 -21.23 10.62 -4.85
C THR A 151 -21.36 11.55 -6.06
N HIS A 152 -21.96 12.72 -5.86
CA HIS A 152 -22.04 13.78 -6.86
C HIS A 152 -20.78 14.68 -6.82
N PRO A 153 -20.32 15.22 -7.97
CA PRO A 153 -19.24 16.20 -7.96
C PRO A 153 -19.65 17.47 -7.20
N PRO A 154 -18.68 18.25 -6.68
CA PRO A 154 -18.95 19.55 -6.08
C PRO A 154 -19.69 20.48 -7.05
N ALA A 155 -20.48 21.41 -6.52
CA ALA A 155 -21.16 22.39 -7.34
C ALA A 155 -20.15 23.32 -8.04
N GLY A 156 -20.21 23.40 -9.38
CA GLY A 156 -19.51 24.41 -10.17
C GLY A 156 -18.22 24.01 -10.88
N ASP A 157 -17.83 22.73 -10.92
CA ASP A 157 -16.73 22.27 -11.78
C ASP A 157 -17.22 22.10 -13.24
N ASN A 158 -16.96 23.11 -14.08
CA ASN A 158 -17.02 23.04 -15.55
C ASN A 158 -15.59 23.07 -16.12
#